data_AF-A2BV40-F1
#
_entry.id   AF-A2BV40-F1
#
_cell.length_a   1.000
_cell.length_b   1.000
_cell.length_c   1.000
_cell.angle_alpha   90.00
_cell.angle_beta   90.00
_cell.angle_gamma   90.00
#
_symmetry.space_group_name_H-M   'P 1'
#
loop_
_entity.id
_entity.type
_entity.pdbx_description
1 polymer ?
#
loop_
_entity_poly.entity_id
_entity_poly.type
_entity_poly.pdbx_seq_one_letter_code
_entity_poly.pdbx_strand_id
1 'polypeptide(L)' 'MATKNNSEHFIELANKRVPKALKYLDLVGNLANKSNYSYTEQQSQQIKKALKDKVNEICRKFDSGTNNDSSFKLL' A
#
# COMPACT_ATOMS: atom_id res chain seq x y z
N MET A 1 11.34 -9.77 31.01
CA MET A 1 10.25 -10.40 30.22
C MET A 1 9.41 -9.29 29.59
N ALA A 2 9.48 -9.05 28.28
CA ALA A 2 8.53 -8.16 27.57
C ALA A 2 8.64 -8.29 26.02
N THR A 3 8.46 -9.48 25.46
CA THR A 3 8.34 -9.68 23.99
C THR A 3 6.89 -9.77 23.52
N LYS A 4 5.92 -9.64 24.44
CA LYS A 4 4.49 -9.80 24.16
C LYS A 4 3.82 -8.57 23.50
N ASN A 5 4.42 -7.37 23.58
CA ASN A 5 3.74 -6.13 23.15
C ASN A 5 3.93 -5.71 21.69
N ASN A 6 5.01 -6.09 20.99
CA ASN A 6 5.26 -5.54 19.66
C ASN A 6 4.40 -6.20 18.57
N SER A 7 4.16 -7.51 18.67
CA SER A 7 3.32 -8.24 17.70
C SER A 7 1.83 -7.92 17.88
N GLU A 8 1.34 -7.93 19.12
CA GLU A 8 -0.04 -7.56 19.42
C GLU A 8 -0.33 -6.11 19.00
N HIS A 9 0.60 -5.18 19.28
CA HIS A 9 0.47 -3.79 18.83
C HIS A 9 0.51 -3.64 17.30
N PHE A 10 1.36 -4.40 16.60
CA PHE A 10 1.36 -4.42 15.13
C PHE A 10 0.00 -4.90 14.58
N ILE A 11 -0.54 -6.00 15.12
CA ILE A 11 -1.83 -6.55 14.71
C ILE A 11 -2.95 -5.53 14.96
N GLU A 12 -2.97 -4.89 16.13
CA GLU A 12 -3.94 -3.84 16.45
C GLU A 12 -3.87 -2.67 15.45
N LEU A 13 -2.67 -2.19 15.14
CA LEU A 13 -2.47 -1.12 14.17
C LEU A 13 -2.86 -1.54 12.76
N ALA A 14 -2.54 -2.76 12.34
CA ALA A 14 -2.91 -3.29 11.03
C ALA A 14 -4.44 -3.35 10.88
N ASN A 15 -5.13 -3.92 11.87
CA ASN A 15 -6.59 -3.99 11.90
C ASN A 15 -7.27 -2.60 11.91
N LYS A 16 -6.62 -1.59 12.48
CA LYS A 16 -7.12 -0.21 12.43
C LYS A 16 -6.83 0.51 11.11
N ARG A 17 -5.69 0.24 10.48
CA ARG A 17 -5.17 1.02 9.34
C ARG A 17 -5.58 0.45 7.99
N VAL A 18 -5.53 -0.87 7.82
CA VAL A 18 -5.82 -1.53 6.54
C VAL A 18 -7.27 -1.27 6.09
N PRO A 19 -8.32 -1.43 6.93
CA PRO A 19 -9.69 -1.16 6.51
C PRO A 19 -9.92 0.32 6.13
N LYS A 20 -9.26 1.25 6.85
CA LYS A 20 -9.34 2.68 6.50
C LYS A 20 -8.70 2.94 5.14
N ALA A 21 -7.53 2.37 4.88
CA ALA A 21 -6.87 2.50 3.58
C ALA A 21 -7.74 1.96 2.45
N LEU A 22 -8.32 0.76 2.60
CA LEU A 22 -9.24 0.17 1.63
C LEU A 22 -10.45 1.09 1.37
N LYS A 23 -11.08 1.61 2.43
CA LYS A 23 -12.20 2.56 2.29
C LYS A 23 -11.81 3.81 1.50
N TYR A 24 -10.62 4.36 1.71
CA TYR A 24 -10.15 5.51 0.92
C TYR A 24 -9.89 5.13 -0.54
N LEU A 25 -9.37 3.94 -0.81
CA LEU A 25 -9.20 3.45 -2.18
C LEU A 25 -10.55 3.32 -2.89
N ASP A 26 -11.58 2.82 -2.22
CA ASP A 26 -12.95 2.76 -2.76
C ASP A 26 -13.48 4.16 -3.10
N LEU A 27 -13.29 5.13 -2.20
CA LEU A 27 -13.69 6.52 -2.44
C LEU A 27 -12.96 7.14 -3.63
N VAL A 28 -11.67 6.86 -3.81
CA VAL A 28 -10.91 7.29 -4.99
C VAL A 28 -11.43 6.59 -6.25
N GLY A 29 -11.78 5.30 -6.15
CA GLY A 29 -12.42 4.54 -7.24
C GLY A 29 -13.74 5.16 -7.70
N ASN A 30 -14.55 5.69 -6.77
CA ASN A 30 -15.81 6.36 -7.08
C ASN A 30 -15.64 7.61 -7.95
N LEU A 31 -14.45 8.23 -7.96
CA LEU A 31 -14.15 9.36 -8.85
C LEU A 31 -14.14 8.96 -10.33
N ALA A 32 -14.02 7.66 -10.64
CA ALA A 32 -14.12 7.15 -12.01
C ALA A 32 -15.55 7.20 -12.58
N ASN A 33 -16.55 7.54 -11.76
CA ASN A 33 -17.92 7.70 -12.22
C ASN A 33 -18.06 8.96 -13.08
N LYS A 34 -17.99 8.78 -14.41
CA LYS A 34 -18.12 9.84 -15.41
C LYS A 34 -19.49 10.50 -15.47
N SER A 35 -20.54 9.89 -14.90
CA SER A 35 -21.86 10.51 -14.80
C SER A 35 -21.90 11.61 -13.74
N ASN A 36 -21.04 11.53 -12.73
CA ASN A 36 -20.96 12.49 -11.62
C ASN A 36 -19.77 13.44 -11.75
N TYR A 37 -18.73 13.06 -12.51
CA TYR A 37 -17.48 13.80 -12.59
C TYR A 37 -16.94 13.88 -14.02
N SER A 38 -16.33 15.03 -14.33
CA SER A 38 -15.59 15.25 -15.58
C SER A 38 -14.09 15.33 -15.26
N TYR A 39 -13.31 14.50 -15.93
CA TYR A 39 -11.85 14.49 -15.79
C TYR A 39 -11.19 14.09 -17.10
N THR A 40 -9.96 14.54 -17.31
CA THR A 40 -9.18 14.18 -18.49
C THR A 40 -8.53 12.81 -18.32
N GLU A 41 -8.16 12.20 -19.44
CA GLU A 41 -7.40 10.95 -19.40
C GLU A 41 -6.09 11.14 -18.62
N GLN A 42 -5.39 12.25 -18.83
CA GLN A 42 -4.16 12.58 -18.09
C GLN A 42 -4.37 12.62 -16.58
N GLN A 43 -5.44 13.26 -16.10
CA GLN A 43 -5.78 13.28 -14.67
C GLN A 43 -6.02 11.86 -14.12
N SER A 44 -6.75 11.03 -14.87
CA SER A 44 -6.97 9.63 -14.47
C SER A 44 -5.66 8.82 -14.41
N GLN A 45 -4.73 9.07 -15.34
CA GLN A 45 -3.43 8.41 -15.37
C GLN A 45 -2.55 8.83 -14.20
N GLN A 46 -2.56 10.13 -13.84
CA GLN A 46 -1.83 10.64 -12.68
C GLN A 46 -2.31 9.98 -11.38
N ILE A 47 -3.64 9.86 -11.19
CA ILE A 47 -4.22 9.19 -10.02
C ILE A 47 -3.79 7.71 -9.97
N LYS A 48 -3.96 6.98 -11.08
CA LYS A 48 -3.56 5.56 -11.18
C LYS A 48 -2.08 5.35 -10.86
N LYS A 49 -1.21 6.21 -11.41
CA LYS A 49 0.23 6.16 -11.17
C LYS A 49 0.56 6.40 -9.69
N ALA A 50 0.02 7.46 -9.08
CA ALA A 50 0.26 7.78 -7.68
C ALA A 50 -0.15 6.65 -6.74
N LEU A 51 -1.32 6.01 -6.98
CA LEU A 51 -1.77 4.86 -6.20
C LEU A 51 -0.84 3.67 -6.36
N LYS A 52 -0.47 3.31 -7.60
CA LYS A 52 0.43 2.19 -7.88
C LYS A 52 1.79 2.38 -7.24
N ASP A 53 2.37 3.57 -7.36
CA ASP A 53 3.67 3.91 -6.79
C ASP A 53 3.65 3.79 -5.25
N LYS A 54 2.58 4.26 -4.60
CA LYS A 54 2.43 4.15 -3.14
C LYS A 54 2.25 2.70 -2.69
N VAL A 55 1.45 1.89 -3.39
CA VAL A 55 1.30 0.46 -3.07
C VAL A 55 2.63 -0.28 -3.23
N ASN A 56 3.35 -0.02 -4.31
CA ASN A 56 4.68 -0.60 -4.54
C ASN A 56 5.67 -0.23 -3.42
N GLU A 57 5.65 1.03 -2.96
CA GLU A 57 6.46 1.48 -1.82
C GLU A 57 6.12 0.72 -0.55
N ILE A 58 4.83 0.47 -0.29
CA ILE A 58 4.37 -0.32 0.87
C ILE A 58 4.88 -1.77 0.76
N CYS A 59 4.68 -2.43 -0.38
CA CYS A 59 5.18 -3.79 -0.62
C CYS A 59 6.68 -3.89 -0.36
N ARG A 60 7.46 -2.97 -0.97
CA ARG A 60 8.92 -2.90 -0.77
C ARG A 60 9.31 -2.78 0.71
N LYS A 61 8.58 -2.01 1.53
CA LYS A 61 8.88 -1.89 2.96
C LYS A 61 8.69 -3.21 3.73
N PHE A 62 7.74 -4.04 3.31
CA PHE A 62 7.57 -5.38 3.89
C PHE A 62 8.60 -6.38 3.34
N ASP A 63 9.00 -6.23 2.08
CA ASP A 63 10.01 -7.09 1.43
C ASP A 63 11.44 -6.79 1.92
N SER A 64 11.77 -5.52 2.19
CA SER A 64 13.09 -5.05 2.65
C SER A 64 13.50 -5.56 4.04
N GLY A 65 12.62 -6.28 4.76
CA GLY A 65 12.95 -7.00 5.99
C GLY A 65 13.57 -8.38 5.75
N THR A 66 13.52 -8.90 4.53
CA THR A 66 14.29 -10.09 4.13
C THR A 66 15.71 -9.61 3.84
N ASN A 67 16.66 -9.98 4.70
CA ASN A 67 18.09 -9.80 4.43
C ASN A 67 18.35 -10.20 2.98
N ASN A 68 18.74 -9.25 2.13
CA ASN A 68 19.50 -9.57 0.94
C ASN A 68 20.85 -10.09 1.45
N ASP A 69 20.86 -11.34 1.90
CA ASP A 69 22.04 -12.18 1.83
C ASP A 69 22.31 -12.32 0.34
N SER A 70 23.09 -11.38 -0.19
CA SER A 70 23.67 -11.43 -1.51
C SER A 70 24.69 -12.57 -1.55
N SER A 71 24.30 -13.81 -1.24
CA SER A 71 25.01 -14.99 -1.73
C SER A 71 24.56 -15.20 -3.17
N PHE A 72 25.14 -14.39 -4.04
CA PHE A 72 25.35 -14.83 -5.40
C PHE A 72 26.38 -15.96 -5.34
N LYS A 73 25.92 -17.21 -5.46
CA LYS A 73 26.79 -18.33 -5.84
C LYS A 73 26.76 -18.44 -7.35
N LEU A 74 27.84 -18.00 -7.99
CA LEU A 74 28.21 -18.59 -9.25
C LEU A 74 29.05 -19.84 -8.93
N LEU A 75 28.80 -20.92 -9.69
CA LEU A 75 29.57 -22.16 -9.62
C LEU A 75 31.06 -21.90 -9.82
#